data_AF-A0A7S1SR57-F1
#
_entry.id   AF-A0A7S1SR57-F1
#
_cell.length_a   1.000
_cell.length_b   1.000
_cell.length_c   1.000
_cell.angle_alpha   90.00
_cell.angle_beta   90.00
_cell.angle_gamma   90.00
#
_symmetry.space_group_name_H-M   'P 1'
#
loop_
_entity.id
_entity.type
_entity.pdbx_description
1 polymer ?
#
loop_
_entity_poly.entity_id
_entity_poly.type
_entity_poly.pdbx_seq_one_letter_code
_entity_poly.pdbx_strand_id
1 'polypeptide(L)'
;FEVWAGAGGECMEGQVFQDVPHQLRSILARHMTNNLLAEARVFKDLSEADRASLAPLLMPVAVGPGIDICLEGEEADCAWILQEGIMLSLYADQATEVEEA
;
A
#
# COMPACT_ATOMS: atom_id res chain seq x y z
N PHE A 1 -5.01 33.23 -4.97
CA PHE A 1 -4.47 31.89 -4.70
C PHE A 1 -5.57 31.11 -4.04
N GLU A 2 -6.28 30.26 -4.79
CA GLU A 2 -7.25 29.34 -4.22
C GLU A 2 -6.54 28.01 -3.98
N VAL A 3 -6.28 27.72 -2.71
CA VAL A 3 -5.83 26.40 -2.26
C VAL A 3 -7.09 25.66 -1.87
N TRP A 4 -7.44 24.62 -2.64
CA TRP A 4 -8.51 23.70 -2.29
C TRP A 4 -8.03 22.84 -1.12
N ALA A 5 -8.40 23.22 0.10
CA ALA A 5 -8.17 22.43 1.29
C ALA A 5 -9.24 21.35 1.41
N GLY A 6 -8.81 20.09 1.43
CA GLY A 6 -9.45 19.00 2.15
C GLY A 6 -10.77 18.50 1.58
N ALA A 7 -10.71 17.70 0.50
CA ALA A 7 -11.53 16.49 0.54
C ALA A 7 -10.89 15.60 1.61
N GLY A 8 -11.66 15.24 2.63
CA GLY A 8 -11.19 14.64 3.87
C GLY A 8 -10.32 13.41 3.68
N GLY A 9 -9.45 13.18 4.66
CA GLY A 9 -8.64 11.97 4.81
C GLY A 9 -9.50 10.75 5.08
N GLU A 10 -10.29 10.35 4.09
CA GLU A 10 -10.94 9.05 4.03
C GLU A 10 -10.30 8.29 2.87
N CYS A 11 -9.76 7.11 3.18
CA CYS A 11 -9.19 6.18 2.23
C CYS A 11 -10.29 5.68 1.28
N MET A 12 -10.60 6.46 0.23
CA MET A 12 -11.70 6.16 -0.70
C MET A 12 -11.45 4.87 -1.47
N GLU A 13 -10.20 4.55 -1.81
CA GLU A 13 -9.88 3.35 -2.59
C GLU A 13 -10.17 2.05 -1.83
N GLY A 14 -9.82 2.00 -0.54
CA GLY A 14 -10.13 0.85 0.31
C GLY A 14 -11.64 0.63 0.49
N GLN A 15 -12.41 1.70 0.62
CA GLN A 15 -13.87 1.62 0.76
C GLN A 15 -14.55 1.16 -0.54
N VAL A 16 -14.18 1.74 -1.68
CA VAL A 16 -14.70 1.32 -3.00
C VAL A 16 -14.37 -0.15 -3.26
N PHE A 17 -13.17 -0.60 -2.85
CA PHE A 17 -12.77 -2.00 -3.00
C PHE A 17 -13.61 -2.96 -2.14
N GLN A 18 -14.03 -2.54 -0.94
CA GLN A 18 -14.91 -3.32 -0.07
C GLN A 18 -16.34 -3.44 -0.63
N ASP A 19 -16.81 -2.44 -1.36
CA ASP A 19 -18.15 -2.43 -1.97
C ASP A 19 -18.26 -3.34 -3.20
N VAL A 20 -17.14 -3.78 -3.76
CA VAL A 20 -17.13 -4.75 -4.88
C VAL A 20 -17.61 -6.12 -4.40
N PRO A 21 -18.45 -6.83 -5.17
CA PRO A 21 -18.83 -8.22 -4.86
C PRO A 21 -17.60 -9.13 -4.67
N HIS A 22 -17.63 -10.02 -3.67
CA HIS A 22 -16.51 -10.89 -3.31
C HIS A 22 -15.86 -11.62 -4.50
N GLN A 23 -16.66 -12.06 -5.48
CA GLN A 23 -16.20 -12.78 -6.67
C GLN A 23 -15.35 -11.89 -7.60
N LEU A 24 -15.63 -10.59 -7.64
CA LEU A 24 -14.91 -9.63 -8.47
C LEU A 24 -13.70 -9.03 -7.74
N ARG A 25 -13.70 -9.00 -6.40
CA ARG A 25 -12.56 -8.51 -5.61
C ARG A 25 -11.29 -9.26 -5.93
N SER A 26 -11.29 -10.59 -5.94
CA SER A 26 -10.08 -11.36 -6.22
C SER A 26 -9.54 -11.11 -7.63
N ILE A 27 -10.42 -10.85 -8.60
CA ILE A 27 -10.02 -10.54 -9.99
C ILE A 27 -9.39 -9.15 -10.05
N LEU A 28 -10.02 -8.15 -9.42
CA LEU A 28 -9.51 -6.79 -9.36
C LEU A 28 -8.21 -6.71 -8.56
N ALA A 29 -8.14 -7.34 -7.39
CA ALA A 29 -6.94 -7.42 -6.56
C ALA A 29 -5.77 -7.93 -7.40
N ARG A 30 -5.97 -9.06 -8.09
CA ARG A 30 -4.96 -9.65 -8.95
C ARG A 30 -4.56 -8.69 -10.07
N HIS A 31 -5.50 -8.00 -10.70
CA HIS A 31 -5.17 -7.05 -11.76
C HIS A 31 -4.35 -5.86 -11.23
N MET A 32 -4.69 -5.33 -10.07
CA MET A 32 -4.02 -4.17 -9.47
C MET A 32 -2.64 -4.51 -8.92
N THR A 33 -2.48 -5.69 -8.30
CA THR A 33 -1.26 -6.02 -7.55
C THR A 33 -0.27 -6.90 -8.31
N ASN A 34 -0.61 -7.41 -9.51
CA ASN A 34 0.26 -8.35 -10.21
C ASN A 34 1.63 -7.75 -10.56
N ASN A 35 1.65 -6.50 -11.06
CA ASN A 35 2.90 -5.83 -11.38
C ASN A 35 3.70 -5.51 -10.12
N LEU A 36 3.03 -4.97 -9.09
CA LEU A 36 3.62 -4.67 -7.79
C LEU A 36 4.32 -5.89 -7.19
N LEU A 37 3.64 -7.04 -7.15
CA LEU A 37 4.19 -8.29 -6.62
C LEU A 37 5.27 -8.91 -7.53
N ALA A 38 5.25 -8.64 -8.83
CA ALA A 38 6.27 -9.12 -9.76
C ALA A 38 7.57 -8.31 -9.67
N GLU A 39 7.48 -7.02 -9.36
CA GLU A 39 8.60 -6.08 -9.29
C GLU A 39 9.26 -6.05 -7.90
N ALA A 40 8.48 -6.28 -6.85
CA ALA A 40 8.97 -6.34 -5.48
C ALA A 40 9.99 -7.47 -5.29
N ARG A 41 11.22 -7.10 -4.89
CA ARG A 41 12.36 -8.02 -4.75
C ARG A 41 12.07 -9.23 -3.85
N VAL A 42 11.30 -9.02 -2.78
CA VAL A 42 10.95 -10.06 -1.80
C VAL A 42 10.08 -11.17 -2.39
N PHE A 43 9.37 -10.92 -3.50
CA PHE A 43 8.47 -11.87 -4.15
C PHE A 43 9.01 -12.43 -5.48
N LYS A 44 10.26 -12.12 -5.83
CA LYS A 44 10.85 -12.48 -7.12
C LYS A 44 10.93 -13.99 -7.37
N ASP A 45 11.12 -14.76 -6.32
CA ASP A 45 11.25 -16.23 -6.40
C ASP A 45 9.89 -16.96 -6.34
N LEU A 46 8.79 -16.23 -6.15
CA LEU A 46 7.45 -16.82 -6.16
C LEU A 46 7.03 -17.15 -7.59
N SER A 47 6.26 -18.23 -7.75
CA SER A 47 5.60 -18.50 -9.02
C SER A 47 4.48 -17.48 -9.28
N GLU A 48 4.01 -17.38 -10.52
CA GLU A 48 2.85 -16.53 -10.85
C GLU A 48 1.60 -16.98 -10.08
N ALA A 49 1.42 -18.29 -9.90
CA ALA A 49 0.31 -18.85 -9.13
C ALA A 49 0.38 -18.45 -7.65
N ASP A 50 1.58 -18.46 -7.06
CA ASP A 50 1.78 -18.06 -5.66
C ASP A 50 1.54 -16.56 -5.50
N ARG A 51 2.07 -15.72 -6.40
CA ARG A 51 1.77 -14.27 -6.40
C ARG A 51 0.27 -14.00 -6.57
N ALA A 52 -0.40 -14.73 -7.45
CA ALA A 52 -1.84 -14.61 -7.64
C ALA A 52 -2.65 -15.01 -6.39
N SER A 53 -2.11 -15.90 -5.55
CA SER A 53 -2.73 -16.28 -4.28
C SER A 53 -2.55 -15.22 -3.18
N LEU A 54 -1.50 -14.39 -3.27
CA LEU A 54 -1.29 -13.26 -2.37
C LEU A 54 -2.21 -12.08 -2.71
N ALA A 55 -2.50 -11.85 -3.99
CA ALA A 55 -3.26 -10.68 -4.44
C ALA A 55 -4.56 -10.38 -3.65
N PRO A 56 -5.42 -11.37 -3.32
CA PRO A 56 -6.65 -11.11 -2.55
C PRO A 56 -6.42 -10.75 -1.08
N LEU A 57 -5.21 -10.93 -0.56
CA LEU A 57 -4.81 -10.59 0.82
C LEU A 57 -4.33 -9.14 0.93
N LEU A 58 -4.02 -8.49 -0.20
CA LEU A 58 -3.63 -7.09 -0.21
C LEU A 58 -4.88 -6.21 -0.17
N MET A 59 -4.75 -5.08 0.52
CA MET A 59 -5.77 -4.05 0.58
C MET A 59 -5.17 -2.74 0.08
N PRO A 60 -5.74 -2.10 -0.96
CA PRO A 60 -5.25 -0.81 -1.41
C PRO A 60 -5.53 0.26 -0.35
N VAL A 61 -4.52 1.09 -0.07
CA VAL A 61 -4.61 2.18 0.89
C VAL A 61 -4.00 3.43 0.28
N ALA A 62 -4.80 4.50 0.17
CA ALA A 62 -4.33 5.82 -0.21
C ALA A 62 -4.02 6.64 1.05
N VAL A 63 -2.79 7.12 1.16
CA VAL A 63 -2.31 7.88 2.32
C VAL A 63 -1.99 9.31 1.90
N GLY A 64 -2.48 10.28 2.67
CA GLY A 64 -2.21 11.70 2.42
C GLY A 64 -0.81 12.13 2.86
N PRO A 65 -0.26 13.24 2.33
CA PRO A 65 1.03 13.75 2.76
C PRO A 65 1.04 14.09 4.26
N GLY A 66 2.14 13.74 4.94
CA GLY A 66 2.34 14.03 6.36
C GLY A 66 1.55 13.14 7.32
N ILE A 67 0.96 12.05 6.83
CA ILE A 67 0.34 11.02 7.67
C ILE A 67 1.39 9.97 8.02
N ASP A 68 1.53 9.70 9.32
CA ASP A 68 2.37 8.63 9.82
C ASP A 68 1.67 7.28 9.59
N ILE A 69 2.39 6.32 8.99
CA ILE A 69 1.85 4.98 8.67
C ILE A 69 2.03 4.01 9.84
N CYS A 70 3.17 4.07 10.53
CA CYS A 70 3.45 3.33 11.75
C CYS A 70 4.45 4.10 12.61
N LEU A 71 4.44 3.84 13.91
CA LEU A 71 5.34 4.47 14.87
C LEU A 71 6.34 3.47 15.46
N GLU A 72 7.49 3.97 15.88
CA GLU A 72 8.51 3.16 16.56
C GLU A 72 7.95 2.55 17.86
N GLY A 73 8.12 1.24 18.00
CA GLY A 73 7.65 0.49 19.17
C GLY A 73 6.19 0.04 19.10
N GLU A 74 5.46 0.37 18.03
CA GLU A 74 4.15 -0.24 17.76
C GLU A 74 4.28 -1.69 17.31
N GLU A 75 3.23 -2.48 17.55
CA GLU A 75 3.16 -3.86 17.09
C GLU A 75 3.04 -3.90 15.56
N ALA A 76 3.95 -4.63 14.91
CA ALA A 76 3.90 -4.83 13.46
C ALA A 76 2.88 -5.93 13.11
N ASP A 77 1.63 -5.52 12.92
CA ASP A 77 0.49 -6.41 12.59
C ASP A 77 0.31 -6.64 11.07
N CYS A 78 0.94 -5.81 10.25
CA CYS A 78 0.84 -5.87 8.79
C CYS A 78 2.16 -5.50 8.09
N ALA A 79 2.23 -5.82 6.80
CA ALA A 79 3.32 -5.42 5.91
C ALA A 79 2.80 -4.42 4.89
N TRP A 80 3.52 -3.31 4.73
CA TRP A 80 3.21 -2.27 3.76
C TRP A 80 4.02 -2.48 2.49
N ILE A 81 3.39 -2.24 1.34
CA ILE A 81 4.05 -2.27 0.04
C ILE A 81 3.74 -0.95 -0.65
N LEU A 82 4.77 -0.13 -0.88
CA LEU A 82 4.62 1.14 -1.56
C LEU A 82 4.51 0.90 -3.07
N GLN A 83 3.38 1.30 -3.65
CA GLN A 83 3.15 1.20 -5.09
C GLN A 83 3.47 2.50 -5.83
N GLU A 84 3.17 3.65 -5.23
CA GLU A 84 3.42 4.97 -5.81
C GLU A 84 3.71 5.96 -4.68
N GLY A 85 4.63 6.90 -4.94
CA GLY A 85 4.96 7.99 -4.02
C GLY A 85 6.31 7.81 -3.34
N ILE A 86 6.49 8.56 -2.24
CA ILE A 86 7.73 8.60 -1.46
C ILE A 86 7.38 8.46 0.00
N MET A 87 8.10 7.58 0.69
CA MET A 87 8.00 7.39 2.14
C MET A 87 9.28 7.85 2.82
N LEU A 88 9.14 8.47 3.98
CA LEU A 88 10.24 8.90 4.82
C LEU A 88 10.25 8.07 6.09
N SER A 89 11.39 7.41 6.34
CA SER A 89 11.63 6.75 7.62
C SER A 89 12.39 7.70 8.54
N LEU A 90 11.82 7.97 9.71
CA LEU A 90 12.37 8.89 10.71
C LEU A 90 12.79 8.09 11.93
N TYR A 91 14.09 8.02 12.20
CA TYR A 91 14.64 7.39 13.40
C TYR A 91 15.20 8.46 14.32
N ALA A 92 15.01 8.29 15.64
CA ALA A 92 15.42 9.28 16.63
C ALA A 92 16.94 9.53 16.69
N ASP A 93 17.76 8.61 16.16
CA ASP A 93 19.23 8.64 16.34
C ASP A 93 20.07 8.51 15.05
N GLN A 94 19.46 8.39 13.85
CA GLN A 94 20.20 8.37 12.57
C GLN A 94 19.42 8.96 11.38
N ALA A 95 20.18 9.27 10.32
CA ALA A 95 19.79 9.98 9.10
C ALA A 95 18.48 9.50 8.47
N THR A 96 17.70 10.46 7.96
CA THR A 96 16.48 10.22 7.19
C THR A 96 16.78 9.32 5.98
N GLU A 97 16.13 8.16 5.94
CA GLU A 97 16.11 7.30 4.75
C GLU A 97 14.85 7.58 3.94
N VAL A 98 15.03 7.77 2.63
CA VAL A 98 13.96 8.07 1.67
C VAL A 98 13.77 6.84 0.80
N GLU A 99 12.56 6.31 0.76
CA GLU A 99 12.18 5.23 -0.15
C GLU A 99 11.27 5.79 -1.26
N GLU A 100 11.65 5.52 -2.51
CA GLU A 100 10.90 5.88 -3.71
C GLU A 100 10.43 4.60 -4.42
N ALA A 101 9.18 4.57 -4.86
CA ALA A 101 8.58 3.47 -5.61
C ALA A 101 8.92 3.52 -7.11
#